data_AF-A0A016UZ42-F1
#
_entry.id   AF-A0A016UZ42-F1
#
_cell.length_a   1.000
_cell.length_b   1.000
_cell.length_c   1.000
_cell.angle_alpha   90.00
_cell.angle_beta   90.00
_cell.angle_gamma   90.00
#
_symmetry.space_group_name_H-M   'P 1'
#
loop_
_entity.id
_entity.type
_entity.pdbx_description
1 polymer ?
#
loop_
_entity_poly.entity_id
_entity_poly.type
_entity_poly.pdbx_seq_one_letter_code
_entity_poly.pdbx_strand_id
1 'polypeptide(L)'
;MLLGSLNTCDPNIRFTVESPDDRGFLPFLNAKIRISHGTKQIMWYKKPQSRNIILHSRSAHPLYVKANMVRNLIRTKRRICNQDFPEVEEKVAQILEENGYTKSEPTSWRPFFVPGGIPLVLPYVNEQNAKDVNRIVKAANLPIKLVFRPPPNLKSLLTSTRIYEERCGRNNCLYCTDKKICQLRGTVYLVTCEGCGRKYVGETARPLHKRLDEHMRALRNPSSYPNSSFSHHRTLHHTYEDPPRIKVTILHRSLDAPLERKMLEALAIKRLSPEINNKNELADALQLIR
;
A
#
# COMPACT_ATOMS: atom_id res chain seq x y z
N MET A 1 29.31 -5.60 -35.28
CA MET A 1 30.54 -6.20 -34.71
C MET A 1 30.58 -6.15 -33.19
N LEU A 2 30.30 -5.01 -32.52
CA LEU A 2 30.36 -4.90 -31.05
C LEU A 2 29.45 -5.88 -30.26
N LEU A 3 28.17 -6.01 -30.64
CA LEU A 3 27.21 -6.86 -29.93
C LEU A 3 27.62 -8.35 -29.93
N GLY A 4 28.20 -8.81 -31.04
CA GLY A 4 28.69 -10.18 -31.16
C GLY A 4 29.81 -10.45 -30.17
N SER A 5 30.80 -9.56 -30.10
CA SER A 5 31.90 -9.68 -29.14
C SER A 5 31.43 -9.63 -27.69
N LEU A 6 30.52 -8.72 -27.34
CA LEU A 6 29.97 -8.63 -25.97
C LEU A 6 29.24 -9.92 -25.54
N ASN A 7 28.54 -10.57 -26.46
CA ASN A 7 27.86 -11.84 -26.20
C ASN A 7 28.78 -13.07 -26.13
N THR A 8 30.08 -12.91 -26.39
CA THR A 8 31.07 -13.99 -26.20
C THR A 8 31.76 -13.95 -24.84
N CYS A 9 31.60 -12.87 -24.06
CA CYS A 9 32.34 -12.69 -22.80
C CYS A 9 31.84 -13.57 -21.64
N ASP A 10 30.54 -13.88 -21.58
CA ASP A 10 29.96 -14.70 -20.52
C ASP A 10 28.78 -15.52 -21.07
N PRO A 11 28.72 -16.85 -20.81
CA PRO A 11 27.67 -17.71 -21.34
C PRO A 11 26.28 -17.46 -20.72
N ASN A 12 26.20 -16.80 -19.57
CA ASN A 12 24.95 -16.50 -18.85
C ASN A 12 24.42 -15.09 -19.13
N ILE A 13 25.21 -14.20 -19.75
CA ILE A 13 24.81 -12.82 -20.03
C ILE A 13 24.64 -12.63 -21.54
N ARG A 14 23.42 -12.24 -21.94
CA ARG A 14 23.10 -11.93 -23.34
C ARG A 14 22.67 -10.48 -23.50
N PHE A 15 23.55 -9.69 -24.09
CA PHE A 15 23.26 -8.35 -24.57
C PHE A 15 22.33 -8.40 -25.79
N THR A 16 21.41 -7.46 -25.83
CA THR A 16 20.49 -7.25 -26.94
C THR A 16 20.60 -5.80 -27.40
N VAL A 17 20.29 -5.55 -28.66
CA VAL A 17 20.20 -4.21 -29.24
C VAL A 17 18.81 -4.06 -29.82
N GLU A 18 18.17 -2.93 -29.53
CA GLU A 18 16.97 -2.50 -30.21
C GLU A 18 17.39 -1.69 -31.44
N SER A 19 17.01 -2.15 -32.63
CA SER A 19 17.19 -1.44 -33.89
C SER A 19 15.85 -0.84 -34.35
N PRO A 20 15.87 0.23 -35.16
CA PRO A 20 14.65 0.72 -35.80
C PRO A 20 13.95 -0.40 -36.59
N ASP A 21 12.61 -0.37 -36.60
CA ASP A 21 11.81 -1.30 -37.40
C ASP A 21 11.94 -1.02 -38.90
N ASP A 22 11.29 -1.83 -39.75
CA ASP A 22 11.34 -1.69 -41.21
C ASP A 22 10.87 -0.31 -41.72
N ARG A 23 10.12 0.42 -40.90
CA ARG A 23 9.67 1.79 -41.20
C ARG A 23 10.60 2.86 -40.62
N GLY A 24 11.68 2.46 -39.96
CA GLY A 24 12.67 3.34 -39.33
C GLY A 24 12.29 3.86 -37.96
N PHE A 25 11.29 3.26 -37.28
CA PHE A 25 10.90 3.67 -35.92
C PHE A 25 11.58 2.83 -34.85
N LEU A 26 12.16 3.51 -33.86
CA LEU A 26 12.72 2.90 -32.66
C LEU A 26 11.81 3.20 -31.45
N PRO A 27 11.39 2.19 -30.68
CA PRO A 27 10.64 2.42 -29.44
C PRO A 27 11.53 3.03 -28.35
N PHE A 28 11.00 4.01 -27.62
CA PHE A 28 11.61 4.56 -26.41
C PHE A 28 10.51 4.91 -25.41
N LEU A 29 10.48 4.22 -24.27
CA LEU A 29 9.43 4.36 -23.25
C LEU A 29 8.02 4.19 -23.83
N ASN A 30 7.26 5.28 -23.89
CA ASN A 30 5.88 5.39 -24.38
C ASN A 30 5.79 6.10 -25.74
N ALA A 31 6.90 6.23 -26.45
CA ALA A 31 6.98 6.79 -27.80
C ALA A 31 7.69 5.84 -28.76
N LYS A 32 7.40 5.96 -30.05
CA LYS A 32 8.17 5.40 -31.15
C LYS A 32 8.69 6.57 -31.97
N ILE A 33 10.00 6.61 -32.21
CA ILE A 33 10.69 7.76 -32.79
C ILE A 33 11.36 7.32 -34.09
N ARG A 34 11.16 8.09 -35.15
CA ARG A 34 11.90 7.98 -36.41
C ARG A 34 12.58 9.31 -36.69
N ILE A 35 13.85 9.25 -37.07
CA ILE A 35 14.63 10.42 -37.48
C ILE A 35 15.08 10.17 -38.92
N SER A 36 14.64 11.02 -39.84
CA SER A 36 14.96 10.90 -41.27
C SER A 36 15.24 12.28 -41.86
N HIS A 37 16.40 12.45 -42.49
CA HIS A 37 16.80 13.71 -43.15
C HIS A 37 16.61 14.96 -42.27
N GLY A 38 16.97 14.87 -40.98
CA GLY A 38 16.82 15.98 -40.01
C GLY A 38 15.40 16.20 -39.48
N THR A 39 14.40 15.49 -40.00
CA THR A 39 13.02 15.53 -39.50
C THR A 39 12.78 14.42 -38.49
N LYS A 40 11.94 14.69 -37.48
CA LYS A 40 11.55 13.72 -36.45
C LYS A 40 10.06 13.38 -36.57
N GLN A 41 9.74 12.10 -36.51
CA GLN A 41 8.37 11.60 -36.37
C GLN A 41 8.28 10.88 -35.02
N ILE A 42 7.33 11.28 -34.19
CA ILE A 42 7.13 10.76 -32.84
C ILE A 42 5.69 10.34 -32.72
N MET A 43 5.44 9.07 -32.43
CA MET A 43 4.11 8.52 -32.20
C MET A 43 4.01 7.90 -30.82
N TRP A 44 2.80 7.88 -30.25
CA TRP A 44 2.56 7.16 -29.02
C TRP A 44 2.78 5.67 -29.22
N TYR A 45 3.56 5.08 -28.32
CA TYR A 45 3.88 3.66 -28.35
C TYR A 45 3.50 3.00 -27.04
N LYS A 46 2.99 1.78 -27.18
CA LYS A 46 2.72 0.89 -26.07
C LYS A 46 3.49 -0.40 -26.27
N LYS A 47 4.26 -0.77 -25.24
CA LYS A 47 5.01 -2.03 -25.19
C LYS A 47 4.09 -3.24 -25.39
N PRO A 48 4.48 -4.25 -26.18
CA PRO A 48 3.66 -5.43 -26.46
C PRO A 48 3.24 -6.21 -25.21
N GLN A 49 4.08 -6.22 -24.18
CA GLN A 49 3.82 -6.94 -22.92
C GLN A 49 2.77 -6.26 -22.04
N SER A 50 2.51 -4.97 -22.27
CA SER A 50 1.51 -4.24 -21.50
C SER A 50 0.11 -4.66 -21.95
N ARG A 51 -0.72 -5.12 -21.00
CA ARG A 51 -2.12 -5.46 -21.31
C ARG A 51 -2.95 -4.20 -21.55
N ASN A 52 -3.97 -4.28 -22.41
CA ASN A 52 -4.91 -3.19 -22.67
C ASN A 52 -5.88 -3.02 -21.48
N ILE A 53 -5.38 -2.96 -20.25
CA ILE A 53 -6.22 -2.88 -19.05
C ILE A 53 -6.14 -1.46 -18.52
N ILE A 54 -7.26 -0.74 -18.59
CA ILE A 54 -7.48 0.52 -17.88
C ILE A 54 -8.64 0.32 -16.90
N LEU A 55 -9.08 1.40 -16.24
CA LEU A 55 -10.27 1.33 -15.40
C LEU A 55 -11.48 0.99 -16.27
N HIS A 56 -12.10 -0.16 -16.08
CA HIS A 56 -13.26 -0.59 -16.87
C HIS A 56 -14.49 0.33 -16.66
N SER A 57 -15.30 0.57 -17.69
CA SER A 57 -16.46 1.47 -17.64
C SER A 57 -17.54 1.07 -16.62
N ARG A 58 -17.72 -0.24 -16.43
CA ARG A 58 -18.61 -0.87 -15.43
C ARG A 58 -18.05 -0.90 -14.01
N SER A 59 -16.86 -0.36 -13.76
CA SER A 59 -16.28 -0.34 -12.41
C SER A 59 -17.09 0.53 -11.45
N ALA A 60 -17.07 0.18 -10.16
CA ALA A 60 -17.71 0.91 -9.07
C ALA A 60 -16.93 2.18 -8.68
N HIS A 61 -16.72 3.06 -9.66
CA HIS A 61 -16.10 4.37 -9.49
C HIS A 61 -17.04 5.47 -10.00
N PRO A 62 -16.93 6.71 -9.46
CA PRO A 62 -17.68 7.84 -9.99
C PRO A 62 -17.45 8.06 -11.49
N LEU A 63 -18.48 8.54 -12.20
CA LEU A 63 -18.40 8.74 -13.66
C LEU A 63 -17.27 9.69 -14.05
N TYR A 64 -16.99 10.72 -13.25
CA TYR A 64 -15.91 11.67 -13.52
C TYR A 64 -14.52 11.01 -13.50
N VAL A 65 -14.30 9.98 -12.67
CA VAL A 65 -13.04 9.24 -12.63
C VAL A 65 -12.84 8.46 -13.92
N LYS A 66 -13.88 7.75 -14.35
CA LYS A 66 -13.90 6.96 -15.60
C LYS A 66 -13.71 7.85 -16.82
N ALA A 67 -14.43 8.96 -16.88
CA ALA A 67 -14.29 9.96 -17.94
C ALA A 67 -12.87 10.58 -17.97
N ASN A 68 -12.30 10.88 -16.81
CA ASN A 68 -10.95 11.42 -16.72
C ASN A 68 -9.88 10.42 -17.16
N MET A 69 -10.08 9.12 -16.94
CA MET A 69 -9.19 8.07 -17.45
C MET A 69 -9.08 8.13 -18.98
N VAL A 70 -10.22 8.19 -19.67
CA VAL A 70 -10.30 8.32 -21.13
C VAL A 70 -9.64 9.61 -21.60
N ARG A 71 -9.98 10.75 -20.97
CA ARG A 71 -9.39 12.06 -21.30
C ARG A 71 -7.87 12.05 -21.14
N ASN A 72 -7.34 11.42 -20.09
CA ASN A 72 -5.91 11.33 -19.85
C ASN A 72 -5.20 10.47 -20.88
N LEU A 73 -5.81 9.37 -21.34
CA LEU A 73 -5.27 8.55 -22.42
C LEU A 73 -5.17 9.36 -23.73
N ILE A 74 -6.26 10.04 -24.11
CA ILE A 74 -6.31 10.87 -25.33
C ILE A 74 -5.32 12.04 -25.24
N ARG A 75 -5.21 12.70 -24.08
CA ARG A 75 -4.25 13.80 -23.86
C ARG A 75 -2.81 13.31 -23.91
N THR A 76 -2.52 12.14 -23.34
CA THR A 76 -1.18 11.54 -23.39
C THR A 76 -0.78 11.24 -24.83
N LYS A 77 -1.69 10.65 -25.61
CA LYS A 77 -1.51 10.45 -27.06
C LYS A 77 -1.16 11.78 -27.76
N ARG A 78 -2.00 12.81 -27.61
CA ARG A 78 -1.82 14.12 -28.27
C ARG A 78 -0.53 14.86 -27.85
N ARG A 79 -0.04 14.65 -26.63
CA ARG A 79 1.21 15.25 -26.15
C ARG A 79 2.45 14.58 -26.73
N ILE A 80 2.36 13.29 -27.06
CA ILE A 80 3.50 12.50 -27.54
C ILE A 80 3.55 12.52 -29.07
N CYS A 81 2.41 12.36 -29.72
CA CYS A 81 2.34 12.39 -31.17
C CYS A 81 2.63 13.80 -31.70
N ASN A 82 3.55 13.92 -32.66
CA ASN A 82 3.82 15.19 -33.34
C ASN A 82 3.11 15.32 -34.70
N GLN A 83 2.45 14.26 -35.15
CA GLN A 83 1.62 14.19 -36.36
C GLN A 83 0.52 13.15 -36.12
N ASP A 84 -0.49 13.11 -37.00
CA ASP A 84 -1.55 12.13 -36.92
C ASP A 84 -1.11 10.78 -37.49
N PHE A 85 -1.38 9.72 -36.73
CA PHE A 85 -1.03 8.35 -37.09
C PHE A 85 -2.27 7.45 -36.97
N PRO A 86 -2.84 6.95 -38.08
CA PRO A 86 -4.05 6.11 -38.04
C PRO A 86 -3.91 4.88 -37.13
N GLU A 87 -2.74 4.24 -37.12
CA GLU A 87 -2.45 3.07 -36.26
C GLU A 87 -2.52 3.39 -34.76
N VAL A 88 -2.19 4.63 -34.38
CA VAL A 88 -2.28 5.07 -32.98
C VAL A 88 -3.74 5.30 -32.61
N GLU A 89 -4.53 5.90 -33.51
CA GLU A 89 -5.98 6.08 -33.30
C GLU A 89 -6.69 4.75 -33.14
N GLU A 90 -6.42 3.79 -34.03
CA GLU A 90 -7.00 2.46 -33.98
C GLU A 90 -6.64 1.74 -32.67
N LYS A 91 -5.37 1.81 -32.26
CA LYS A 91 -4.91 1.18 -31.01
C LYS A 91 -5.54 1.81 -29.77
N VAL A 92 -5.72 3.13 -29.75
CA VAL A 92 -6.42 3.82 -28.65
C VAL A 92 -7.90 3.46 -28.64
N ALA A 93 -8.55 3.41 -29.81
CA ALA A 93 -9.94 2.99 -29.93
C ALA A 93 -10.15 1.55 -29.43
N GLN A 94 -9.26 0.63 -29.83
CA GLN A 94 -9.27 -0.75 -29.36
C GLN A 94 -9.12 -0.85 -27.83
N ILE A 95 -8.17 -0.11 -27.24
CA ILE A 95 -8.00 -0.08 -25.77
C ILE A 95 -9.29 0.40 -25.09
N LEU A 96 -9.93 1.44 -25.61
CA LEU A 96 -11.17 1.97 -25.03
C LEU A 96 -12.32 0.95 -25.13
N GLU A 97 -12.49 0.33 -26.30
CA GLU A 97 -13.51 -0.68 -26.57
C GLU A 97 -13.37 -1.91 -25.68
N GLU A 98 -12.15 -2.46 -25.56
CA GLU A 98 -11.84 -3.61 -24.70
C GLU A 98 -12.11 -3.32 -23.20
N ASN A 99 -12.18 -2.05 -22.81
CA ASN A 99 -12.50 -1.63 -21.43
C ASN A 99 -13.94 -1.11 -21.27
N GLY A 100 -14.78 -1.36 -22.28
CA GLY A 100 -16.22 -1.06 -22.27
C GLY A 100 -16.53 0.42 -22.45
N TYR A 101 -15.64 1.21 -23.02
CA TYR A 101 -15.90 2.61 -23.38
C TYR A 101 -16.39 2.71 -24.83
N THR A 102 -17.32 3.63 -25.06
CA THR A 102 -17.80 3.98 -26.41
C THR A 102 -16.84 4.98 -27.07
N LYS A 103 -16.94 5.11 -28.40
CA LYS A 103 -16.14 6.08 -29.19
C LYS A 103 -16.47 7.54 -28.88
N SER A 104 -17.62 7.82 -28.26
CA SER A 104 -18.03 9.16 -27.84
C SER A 104 -17.21 9.65 -26.65
N GLU A 105 -16.83 10.94 -26.63
CA GLU A 105 -16.17 11.51 -25.46
C GLU A 105 -17.08 11.40 -24.22
N PRO A 106 -16.56 10.86 -23.09
CA PRO A 106 -17.39 10.65 -21.91
C PRO A 106 -17.73 12.01 -21.27
N THR A 107 -19.02 12.33 -21.25
CA THR A 107 -19.56 13.45 -20.49
C THR A 107 -19.56 13.09 -19.00
N SER A 108 -19.19 14.05 -18.16
CA SER A 108 -19.22 13.87 -16.70
C SER A 108 -19.30 15.20 -15.98
N TRP A 109 -19.82 15.16 -14.76
CA TRP A 109 -19.74 16.27 -13.83
C TRP A 109 -18.30 16.43 -13.32
N ARG A 110 -18.02 17.59 -12.72
CA ARG A 110 -16.72 17.87 -12.10
C ARG A 110 -16.89 17.96 -10.58
N PRO A 111 -16.06 17.24 -9.81
CA PRO A 111 -16.05 17.42 -8.37
C PRO A 111 -15.63 18.85 -8.04
N PHE A 112 -16.26 19.40 -7.01
CA PHE A 112 -15.90 20.68 -6.44
C PHE A 112 -14.46 20.61 -5.95
N PHE A 113 -13.69 21.65 -6.27
CA PHE A 113 -12.27 21.71 -6.00
C PHE A 113 -11.94 23.08 -5.40
N VAL A 114 -11.28 23.05 -4.26
CA VAL A 114 -10.75 24.23 -3.57
C VAL A 114 -9.26 24.02 -3.37
N PRO A 115 -8.39 24.92 -3.87
CA PRO A 115 -6.96 24.89 -3.58
C PRO A 115 -6.72 24.90 -2.07
N GLY A 116 -5.87 23.99 -1.57
CA GLY A 116 -5.61 23.86 -0.13
C GLY A 116 -6.76 23.26 0.70
N GLY A 117 -7.84 22.78 0.06
CA GLY A 117 -8.97 22.18 0.77
C GLY A 117 -8.61 20.87 1.50
N ILE A 118 -9.23 20.66 2.65
CA ILE A 118 -9.04 19.48 3.50
C ILE A 118 -9.69 18.26 2.84
N PRO A 119 -8.98 17.13 2.67
CA PRO A 119 -9.55 15.96 2.02
C PRO A 119 -10.59 15.27 2.92
N LEU A 120 -11.83 15.18 2.45
CA LEU A 120 -12.87 14.35 3.07
C LEU A 120 -13.08 13.10 2.21
N VAL A 121 -12.70 11.95 2.77
CA VAL A 121 -12.82 10.67 2.06
C VAL A 121 -14.14 9.99 2.44
N LEU A 122 -15.01 9.79 1.46
CA LEU A 122 -16.31 9.15 1.64
C LEU A 122 -16.38 7.85 0.83
N PRO A 123 -17.12 6.83 1.30
CA PRO A 123 -17.37 5.65 0.49
C PRO A 123 -18.18 6.02 -0.76
N TYR A 124 -17.79 5.49 -1.91
CA TYR A 124 -18.57 5.59 -3.13
C TYR A 124 -19.71 4.58 -3.08
N VAL A 125 -20.94 5.09 -2.96
CA VAL A 125 -22.17 4.28 -2.98
C VAL A 125 -22.72 4.19 -4.41
N ASN A 126 -23.05 5.34 -4.98
CA ASN A 126 -23.49 5.47 -6.36
C ASN A 126 -23.30 6.91 -6.87
N GLU A 127 -23.61 7.10 -8.15
CA GLU A 127 -23.39 8.35 -8.86
C GLU A 127 -24.29 9.50 -8.37
N GLN A 128 -25.54 9.20 -8.01
CA GLN A 128 -26.49 10.19 -7.53
C GLN A 128 -26.04 10.76 -6.18
N ASN A 129 -25.71 9.88 -5.23
CA ASN A 129 -25.17 10.25 -3.92
C ASN A 129 -23.90 11.10 -4.05
N ALA A 130 -22.97 10.72 -4.93
CA ALA A 130 -21.74 11.48 -5.14
C ALA A 130 -22.02 12.90 -5.67
N LYS A 131 -22.97 13.06 -6.59
CA LYS A 131 -23.41 14.36 -7.11
C LYS A 131 -24.10 15.22 -6.06
N ASP A 132 -24.96 14.62 -5.24
CA ASP A 132 -25.71 15.35 -4.22
C ASP A 132 -24.79 15.88 -3.11
N VAL A 133 -23.87 15.05 -2.61
CA VAL A 133 -22.83 15.49 -1.67
C VAL A 133 -21.98 16.60 -2.28
N ASN A 134 -21.58 16.45 -3.55
CA ASN A 134 -20.81 17.48 -4.26
C ASN A 134 -21.58 18.81 -4.37
N ARG A 135 -22.90 18.75 -4.61
CA ARG A 135 -23.76 19.94 -4.66
C ARG A 135 -23.83 20.62 -3.30
N ILE A 136 -23.99 19.85 -2.22
CA ILE A 136 -24.05 20.37 -0.85
C ILE A 136 -22.74 21.06 -0.47
N VAL A 137 -21.60 20.40 -0.67
CA VAL A 137 -20.28 20.98 -0.34
C VAL A 137 -20.04 22.26 -1.15
N LYS A 138 -20.40 22.27 -2.43
CA LYS A 138 -20.31 23.46 -3.27
C LYS A 138 -21.21 24.59 -2.78
N ALA A 139 -22.46 24.30 -2.42
CA ALA A 139 -23.43 25.29 -1.94
C ALA A 139 -23.04 25.88 -0.58
N ALA A 140 -22.47 25.06 0.31
CA ALA A 140 -22.00 25.48 1.62
C ALA A 140 -20.63 26.18 1.60
N ASN A 141 -19.97 26.28 0.43
CA ASN A 141 -18.65 26.88 0.24
C ASN A 141 -17.59 26.38 1.25
N LEU A 142 -17.64 25.09 1.58
CA LEU A 142 -16.72 24.49 2.55
C LEU A 142 -15.34 24.30 1.90
N PRO A 143 -14.22 24.53 2.62
CA PRO A 143 -12.87 24.30 2.11
C PRO A 143 -12.52 22.80 2.11
N ILE A 144 -13.39 21.97 1.53
CA ILE A 144 -13.32 20.51 1.55
C ILE A 144 -13.08 19.98 0.14
N LYS A 145 -12.09 19.10 0.02
CA LYS A 145 -11.84 18.32 -1.20
C LYS A 145 -12.47 16.94 -1.04
N LEU A 146 -13.57 16.70 -1.75
CA LEU A 146 -14.24 15.41 -1.74
C LEU A 146 -13.44 14.33 -2.47
N VAL A 147 -13.27 13.18 -1.83
CA VAL A 147 -12.65 11.99 -2.43
C VAL A 147 -13.59 10.80 -2.20
N PHE A 148 -14.15 10.26 -3.27
CA PHE A 148 -15.00 9.06 -3.20
C PHE A 148 -14.15 7.80 -3.35
N ARG A 149 -14.13 6.97 -2.31
CA ARG A 149 -13.39 5.71 -2.26
C ARG A 149 -14.27 4.55 -2.75
N PRO A 150 -13.90 3.83 -3.83
CA PRO A 150 -14.63 2.65 -4.29
C PRO A 150 -14.64 1.54 -3.23
N PRO A 151 -15.62 0.60 -3.29
CA PRO A 151 -15.63 -0.55 -2.39
C PRO A 151 -14.38 -1.45 -2.57
N PRO A 152 -14.03 -2.28 -1.57
CA PRO A 152 -12.94 -3.24 -1.70
C PRO A 152 -13.15 -4.15 -2.91
N ASN A 153 -12.08 -4.42 -3.65
CA ASN A 153 -12.15 -5.36 -4.77
C ASN A 153 -12.19 -6.81 -4.27
N LEU A 154 -12.61 -7.72 -5.17
CA LEU A 154 -12.73 -9.14 -4.84
C LEU A 154 -11.42 -9.74 -4.33
N LYS A 155 -10.27 -9.35 -4.89
CA LYS A 155 -8.96 -9.78 -4.39
C LYS A 155 -8.80 -9.40 -2.91
N SER A 156 -9.06 -8.15 -2.54
CA SER A 156 -8.97 -7.69 -1.16
C SER A 156 -9.91 -8.44 -0.22
N LEU A 157 -11.11 -8.80 -0.68
CA LEU A 157 -12.07 -9.58 0.10
C LEU A 157 -11.60 -11.04 0.26
N LEU A 158 -11.20 -11.70 -0.84
CA LEU A 158 -10.86 -13.12 -0.88
C LEU A 158 -9.45 -13.44 -0.38
N THR A 159 -8.49 -12.52 -0.54
CA THR A 159 -7.13 -12.67 -0.01
C THR A 159 -6.98 -12.07 1.38
N SER A 160 -8.09 -11.69 2.03
CA SER A 160 -8.07 -11.35 3.46
C SER A 160 -7.67 -12.61 4.22
N THR A 161 -6.44 -12.65 4.73
CA THR A 161 -5.82 -13.82 5.38
C THR A 161 -6.47 -14.23 6.71
N ARG A 162 -7.66 -13.70 7.03
CA ARG A 162 -8.37 -13.90 8.30
C ARG A 162 -8.70 -15.36 8.57
N ILE A 163 -8.83 -16.20 7.53
CA ILE A 163 -9.11 -17.65 7.65
C ILE A 163 -8.00 -18.40 8.42
N TYR A 164 -6.76 -17.90 8.42
CA TYR A 164 -5.63 -18.53 9.13
C TYR A 164 -5.37 -17.93 10.53
N GLU A 165 -6.08 -16.87 10.91
CA GLU A 165 -5.91 -16.22 12.20
C GLU A 165 -6.71 -16.90 13.32
N GLU A 166 -7.76 -17.65 12.98
CA GLU A 166 -8.65 -18.33 13.94
C GLU A 166 -8.05 -19.63 14.51
N ARG A 167 -6.97 -20.14 13.90
CA ARG A 167 -6.34 -21.39 14.31
C ARG A 167 -4.98 -21.13 14.93
N CYS A 168 -4.75 -21.68 16.12
CA CYS A 168 -3.42 -21.79 16.68
C CYS A 168 -2.85 -23.18 16.36
N GLY A 169 -1.92 -23.27 15.41
CA GLY A 169 -1.25 -24.53 15.04
C GLY A 169 -0.17 -24.99 16.02
N ARG A 170 -0.11 -24.45 17.24
CA ARG A 170 0.88 -24.84 18.27
C ARG A 170 0.22 -25.75 19.29
N ASN A 171 0.82 -26.92 19.51
CA ASN A 171 0.47 -27.77 20.64
C ASN A 171 0.84 -27.03 21.94
N ASN A 172 -0.13 -26.86 22.85
CA ASN A 172 0.03 -26.16 24.13
C ASN A 172 0.56 -24.70 24.00
N CYS A 173 -0.07 -23.84 23.17
CA CYS A 173 0.38 -22.42 23.01
C CYS A 173 0.31 -21.69 24.37
N LEU A 174 1.46 -21.21 24.88
CA LEU A 174 1.55 -20.46 26.15
C LEU A 174 0.75 -19.15 26.17
N TYR A 175 0.41 -18.60 24.99
CA TYR A 175 -0.26 -17.30 24.89
C TYR A 175 -1.74 -17.40 24.56
N CYS A 176 -2.22 -18.53 24.01
CA CYS A 176 -3.64 -18.70 23.69
C CYS A 176 -4.34 -19.37 24.87
N THR A 177 -5.06 -18.57 25.65
CA THR A 177 -6.09 -19.08 26.56
C THR A 177 -7.40 -19.22 25.77
N ASP A 178 -8.44 -18.47 26.13
CA ASP A 178 -9.78 -18.49 25.54
C ASP A 178 -9.80 -17.90 24.13
N LYS A 179 -8.96 -16.89 23.89
CA LYS A 179 -8.83 -16.23 22.58
C LYS A 179 -7.58 -16.71 21.86
N LYS A 180 -7.73 -17.14 20.61
CA LYS A 180 -6.59 -17.56 19.77
C LYS A 180 -5.84 -16.35 19.22
N ILE A 181 -4.93 -15.79 20.01
CA ILE A 181 -4.15 -14.58 19.65
C ILE A 181 -2.84 -14.88 18.89
N CYS A 182 -2.34 -16.12 18.92
CA CYS A 182 -0.98 -16.46 18.44
C CYS A 182 -0.78 -16.08 16.94
N GLN A 183 -1.79 -16.19 16.08
CA GLN A 183 -1.68 -15.89 14.64
C GLN A 183 -2.14 -14.50 14.21
N LEU A 184 -2.63 -13.68 15.14
CA LEU A 184 -3.09 -12.33 14.81
C LEU A 184 -1.92 -11.50 14.27
N ARG A 185 -2.15 -10.81 13.14
CA ARG A 185 -1.19 -9.87 12.54
C ARG A 185 -1.64 -8.43 12.74
N GLY A 186 -0.70 -7.50 12.58
CA GLY A 186 -0.98 -6.06 12.65
C GLY A 186 -1.51 -5.63 14.02
N THR A 187 -0.98 -6.19 15.09
CA THR A 187 -1.52 -6.01 16.45
C THR A 187 -0.73 -4.97 17.22
N VAL A 188 -1.43 -4.12 17.96
CA VAL A 188 -0.89 -3.37 19.11
C VAL A 188 -1.33 -4.14 20.36
N TYR A 189 -0.37 -4.54 21.18
CA TYR A 189 -0.60 -5.43 22.33
C TYR A 189 0.03 -4.86 23.60
N LEU A 190 -0.58 -5.23 24.73
CA LEU A 190 -0.11 -4.98 26.08
C LEU A 190 0.39 -6.30 26.67
N VAL A 191 1.61 -6.29 27.17
CA VAL A 191 2.18 -7.36 28.00
C VAL A 191 2.18 -6.89 29.44
N THR A 192 1.75 -7.77 30.35
CA THR A 192 1.83 -7.57 31.79
C THR A 192 2.70 -8.67 32.38
N CYS A 193 3.74 -8.29 33.12
CA CYS A 193 4.57 -9.23 33.86
C CYS A 193 3.77 -9.77 35.04
N GLU A 194 3.61 -11.10 35.12
CA GLU A 194 2.86 -11.71 36.23
C GLU A 194 3.66 -11.73 37.54
N GLY A 195 4.98 -11.55 37.49
CA GLY A 195 5.84 -11.51 38.68
C GLY A 195 5.82 -10.17 39.43
N CYS A 196 5.66 -9.04 38.73
CA CYS A 196 5.71 -7.71 39.35
C CYS A 196 4.63 -6.72 38.87
N GLY A 197 3.72 -7.15 37.99
CA GLY A 197 2.60 -6.33 37.50
C GLY A 197 2.97 -5.25 36.48
N ARG A 198 4.25 -5.03 36.19
CA ARG A 198 4.71 -4.00 35.25
C ARG A 198 4.30 -4.30 33.81
N LYS A 199 4.15 -3.23 33.02
CA LYS A 199 3.53 -3.28 31.70
C LYS A 199 4.50 -2.91 30.59
N TYR A 200 4.26 -3.49 29.42
CA TYR A 200 4.92 -3.16 28.14
C TYR A 200 3.86 -3.05 27.04
N VAL A 201 3.95 -2.03 26.20
CA VAL A 201 3.14 -1.87 25.00
C VAL A 201 4.05 -2.00 23.78
N GLY A 202 3.61 -2.75 22.77
CA GLY A 202 4.33 -2.81 21.50
C GLY A 202 3.42 -3.13 20.31
N GLU A 203 3.93 -2.94 19.11
CA GLU A 203 3.28 -3.34 17.86
C GLU A 203 3.99 -4.49 17.13
N THR A 204 3.25 -5.18 16.25
CA THR A 204 3.85 -6.04 15.25
C THR A 204 2.98 -6.20 14.00
N ALA A 205 3.62 -6.16 12.82
CA ALA A 205 3.02 -6.58 11.54
C ALA A 205 3.02 -8.10 11.35
N ARG A 206 3.93 -8.81 12.03
CA ARG A 206 4.09 -10.27 11.95
C ARG A 206 3.06 -10.96 12.85
N PRO A 207 2.86 -12.29 12.73
CA PRO A 207 2.06 -13.03 13.69
C PRO A 207 2.54 -12.76 15.13
N LEU A 208 1.62 -12.40 16.02
CA LEU A 208 1.92 -11.93 17.37
C LEU A 208 2.85 -12.87 18.14
N HIS A 209 2.66 -14.19 18.02
CA HIS A 209 3.49 -15.16 18.73
C HIS A 209 4.98 -15.02 18.42
N LYS A 210 5.36 -14.62 17.19
CA LYS A 210 6.77 -14.46 16.82
C LYS A 210 7.42 -13.36 17.66
N ARG A 211 6.69 -12.27 17.89
CA ARG A 211 7.16 -11.15 18.70
C ARG A 211 7.17 -11.50 20.19
N LEU A 212 6.16 -12.22 20.67
CA LEU A 212 6.15 -12.71 22.06
C LEU A 212 7.29 -13.70 22.32
N ASP A 213 7.60 -14.59 21.39
CA ASP A 213 8.74 -15.50 21.51
C ASP A 213 10.09 -14.76 21.53
N GLU A 214 10.21 -13.61 20.85
CA GLU A 214 11.39 -12.74 20.96
C GLU A 214 11.52 -12.17 22.37
N HIS A 215 10.43 -11.67 22.94
CA HIS A 215 10.40 -11.15 24.31
C HIS A 215 10.71 -12.23 25.35
N MET A 216 10.13 -13.43 25.22
CA MET A 216 10.40 -14.55 26.11
C MET A 216 11.86 -15.03 26.02
N ARG A 217 12.47 -15.00 24.84
CA ARG A 217 13.90 -15.31 24.68
C ARG A 217 14.78 -14.28 25.39
N ALA A 218 14.44 -13.00 25.30
CA ALA A 218 15.12 -11.93 26.03
C ALA A 218 14.98 -12.07 27.56
N LEU A 219 13.80 -12.47 28.06
CA LEU A 219 13.60 -12.76 29.49
C LEU A 219 14.43 -13.95 29.99
N ARG A 220 14.56 -15.01 29.17
CA ARG A 220 15.32 -16.22 29.54
C ARG A 220 16.83 -16.00 29.47
N ASN A 221 17.29 -15.28 28.45
CA ASN A 221 18.71 -15.11 28.14
C ASN A 221 19.06 -13.62 28.01
N PRO A 222 19.01 -12.82 29.10
CA PRO A 222 19.17 -11.36 29.03
C PRO A 222 20.52 -10.94 28.43
N SER A 223 21.60 -11.68 28.71
CA SER A 223 22.95 -11.39 28.19
C SER A 223 23.05 -11.47 26.66
N SER A 224 22.21 -12.27 26.00
CA SER A 224 22.19 -12.40 24.54
C SER A 224 21.41 -11.27 23.84
N TYR A 225 20.61 -10.50 24.60
CA TYR A 225 19.73 -9.46 24.06
C TYR A 225 19.82 -8.17 24.88
N PRO A 226 21.01 -7.56 25.02
CA PRO A 226 21.23 -6.45 25.96
C PRO A 226 20.34 -5.23 25.68
N ASN A 227 20.01 -4.96 24.41
CA ASN A 227 19.19 -3.80 24.03
C ASN A 227 17.67 -4.02 24.17
N SER A 228 17.24 -5.20 24.61
CA SER A 228 15.81 -5.50 24.79
C SER A 228 15.30 -4.93 26.11
N SER A 229 14.15 -4.24 26.06
CA SER A 229 13.42 -3.79 27.26
C SER A 229 13.15 -4.94 28.24
N PHE A 230 12.86 -6.14 27.72
CA PHE A 230 12.63 -7.33 28.52
C PHE A 230 13.90 -7.87 29.20
N SER A 231 15.07 -7.74 28.58
CA SER A 231 16.34 -8.12 29.22
C SER A 231 16.66 -7.19 30.39
N HIS A 232 16.52 -5.87 30.19
CA HIS A 232 16.67 -4.91 31.28
C HIS A 232 15.67 -5.16 32.39
N HIS A 233 14.40 -5.41 32.05
CA HIS A 233 13.37 -5.75 33.03
C HIS A 233 13.74 -7.00 33.85
N ARG A 234 14.21 -8.06 33.18
CA ARG A 234 14.70 -9.28 33.83
C ARG A 234 15.82 -8.98 34.82
N THR A 235 16.85 -8.25 34.39
CA THR A 235 18.04 -7.95 35.21
C THR A 235 17.77 -6.96 36.36
N LEU A 236 16.73 -6.13 36.27
CA LEU A 236 16.42 -5.14 37.30
C LEU A 236 15.39 -5.64 38.33
N HIS A 237 14.49 -6.54 37.94
CA HIS A 237 13.34 -6.91 38.76
C HIS A 237 13.19 -8.41 39.04
N HIS A 238 13.85 -9.27 38.27
CA HIS A 238 13.70 -10.73 38.38
C HIS A 238 15.04 -11.46 38.19
N THR A 239 16.12 -10.97 38.81
CA THR A 239 17.48 -11.46 38.58
C THR A 239 17.71 -12.88 39.11
N TYR A 240 17.18 -13.18 40.29
CA TYR A 240 17.44 -14.42 41.03
C TYR A 240 16.26 -15.40 41.00
N GLU A 241 15.19 -15.06 40.29
CA GLU A 241 13.96 -15.85 40.20
C GLU A 241 13.88 -16.56 38.85
N ASP A 242 13.00 -17.54 38.70
CA ASP A 242 12.66 -18.07 37.38
C ASP A 242 12.09 -16.98 36.45
N PRO A 243 12.25 -17.10 35.12
CA PRO A 243 11.69 -16.15 34.18
C PRO A 243 10.18 -15.95 34.40
N PRO A 244 9.72 -14.71 34.65
CA PRO A 244 8.32 -14.48 34.95
C PRO A 244 7.45 -14.85 33.75
N ARG A 245 6.25 -15.34 34.04
CA ARG A 245 5.21 -15.50 33.02
C ARG A 245 4.69 -14.13 32.59
N ILE A 246 4.14 -14.08 31.38
CA ILE A 246 3.58 -12.86 30.81
C ILE A 246 2.12 -13.08 30.42
N LYS A 247 1.29 -12.11 30.76
CA LYS A 247 -0.09 -12.02 30.30
C LYS A 247 -0.18 -11.04 29.15
N VAL A 248 -0.84 -11.44 28.05
CA VAL A 248 -0.92 -10.62 26.83
C VAL A 248 -2.37 -10.24 26.54
N THR A 249 -2.61 -8.94 26.32
CA THR A 249 -3.91 -8.38 25.95
C THR A 249 -3.79 -7.63 24.62
N ILE A 250 -4.72 -7.86 23.70
CA ILE A 250 -4.76 -7.11 22.44
C ILE A 250 -5.46 -5.78 22.68
N LEU A 251 -4.79 -4.67 22.35
CA LEU A 251 -5.37 -3.32 22.45
C LEU A 251 -6.07 -2.94 21.14
N HIS A 252 -5.35 -3.04 20.01
CA HIS A 252 -5.83 -2.64 18.70
C HIS A 252 -5.32 -3.55 17.58
N ARG A 253 -5.98 -3.49 16.42
CA ARG A 253 -5.58 -4.20 15.20
C ARG A 253 -5.65 -3.27 13.98
N SER A 254 -4.53 -3.11 13.29
CA SER A 254 -4.44 -2.46 11.97
C SER A 254 -3.49 -3.26 11.07
N LEU A 255 -4.09 -3.98 10.10
CA LEU A 255 -3.40 -4.88 9.18
C LEU A 255 -2.77 -4.11 8.00
N ASP A 256 -3.52 -3.16 7.46
CA ASP A 256 -3.23 -2.58 6.14
C ASP A 256 -2.46 -1.25 6.20
N ALA A 257 -2.40 -0.61 7.38
CA ALA A 257 -1.77 0.70 7.55
C ALA A 257 -0.66 0.67 8.62
N PRO A 258 0.61 0.51 8.23
CA PRO A 258 1.74 0.55 9.15
C PRO A 258 1.80 1.83 9.98
N LEU A 259 1.49 2.99 9.36
CA LEU A 259 1.47 4.28 10.04
C LEU A 259 0.40 4.33 11.13
N GLU A 260 -0.84 3.94 10.81
CA GLU A 260 -1.94 3.89 11.78
C GLU A 260 -1.58 3.01 12.97
N ARG A 261 -1.00 1.83 12.73
CA ARG A 261 -0.58 0.93 13.80
C ARG A 261 0.47 1.56 14.72
N LYS A 262 1.45 2.28 14.16
CA LYS A 262 2.45 3.00 14.95
C LYS A 262 1.85 4.17 15.72
N MET A 263 0.89 4.89 15.14
CA MET A 263 0.16 5.94 15.86
C MET A 263 -0.64 5.38 17.03
N LEU A 264 -1.30 4.23 16.85
CA LEU A 264 -2.06 3.56 17.91
C LEU A 264 -1.14 3.05 19.03
N GLU A 265 0.05 2.54 18.70
CA GLU A 265 1.09 2.20 19.68
C GLU A 265 1.53 3.43 20.48
N ALA A 266 1.87 4.53 19.78
CA ALA A 266 2.28 5.78 20.41
C ALA A 266 1.23 6.32 21.39
N LEU A 267 -0.04 6.30 20.98
CA LEU A 267 -1.17 6.72 21.80
C LEU A 267 -1.34 5.80 23.02
N ALA A 268 -1.19 4.49 22.84
CA ALA A 268 -1.30 3.52 23.93
C ALA A 268 -0.17 3.67 24.96
N ILE A 269 1.08 3.87 24.52
CA ILE A 269 2.22 4.14 25.42
C ILE A 269 1.97 5.44 26.19
N LYS A 270 1.57 6.53 25.50
CA LYS A 270 1.29 7.82 26.14
C LYS A 270 0.17 7.73 27.18
N ARG A 271 -0.86 6.92 26.93
CA ARG A 271 -2.02 6.77 27.83
C ARG A 271 -1.73 5.87 29.02
N LEU A 272 -0.99 4.78 28.82
CA LEU A 272 -0.78 3.74 29.84
C LEU A 272 0.52 3.92 30.62
N SER A 273 1.46 4.72 30.10
CA SER A 273 2.80 4.95 30.68
C SER A 273 3.49 3.66 31.16
N PRO A 274 3.64 2.65 30.29
CA PRO A 274 4.18 1.34 30.65
C PRO A 274 5.63 1.42 31.14
N GLU A 275 5.92 0.74 32.25
CA GLU A 275 7.21 0.83 32.97
C GLU A 275 8.34 0.04 32.31
N ILE A 276 8.02 -0.95 31.48
CA ILE A 276 9.00 -1.79 30.79
C ILE A 276 9.47 -1.13 29.50
N ASN A 277 8.65 -0.30 28.84
CA ASN A 277 9.04 0.39 27.60
C ASN A 277 10.24 1.30 27.85
N ASN A 278 11.16 1.32 26.89
CA ASN A 278 12.29 2.24 26.98
C ASN A 278 11.90 3.63 26.44
N LYS A 279 12.65 4.67 26.82
CA LYS A 279 12.38 6.06 26.40
C LYS A 279 12.53 6.26 24.88
N ASN A 280 13.25 5.37 24.18
CA ASN A 280 13.47 5.44 22.74
C ASN A 280 12.24 4.98 21.96
N GLU A 281 11.59 3.89 22.38
CA GLU A 281 10.32 3.41 21.82
C GLU A 281 9.23 4.49 21.92
N LEU A 282 9.19 5.22 23.04
CA LEU A 282 8.30 6.38 23.21
C LEU A 282 8.68 7.54 22.28
N ALA A 283 9.98 7.86 22.16
CA ALA A 283 10.45 8.96 21.32
C ALA A 283 10.16 8.72 19.83
N ASP A 284 10.44 7.51 19.33
CA ASP A 284 10.18 7.11 17.94
C ASP A 284 8.69 7.13 17.63
N ALA A 285 7.86 6.70 18.58
CA ALA A 285 6.41 6.71 18.44
C ALA A 285 5.83 8.14 18.44
N LEU A 286 6.40 9.06 19.24
CA LEU A 286 5.98 10.46 19.31
C LEU A 286 6.40 11.30 18.09
N GLN A 287 7.46 10.92 17.37
CA GLN A 287 7.85 11.61 16.12
C GLN A 287 6.76 11.54 15.03
N LEU A 288 5.89 10.53 15.09
CA LEU A 288 4.81 10.32 14.11
C LEU A 288 3.53 11.12 14.41
N ILE A 289 3.49 11.84 15.54
CA ILE A 289 2.33 12.65 15.98
C ILE A 289 2.57 14.16 15.72
N ARG A 290 3.72 14.54 15.14
CA ARG A 290 4.04 15.94 14.82
C ARG A 290 3.48 16.40 13.48
#